data_AF-A0A520A2B9-F1
#
_entry.id   AF-A0A520A2B9-F1
#
_cell.length_a   1.000
_cell.length_b   1.000
_cell.length_c   1.000
_cell.angle_alpha   90.00
_cell.angle_beta   90.00
_cell.angle_gamma   90.00
#
_symmetry.space_group_name_H-M   'P 1'
#
loop_
_entity.id
_entity.type
_entity.pdbx_description
1 polymer ?
#
loop_
_entity_poly.entity_id
_entity_poly.type
_entity_poly.pdbx_seq_one_letter_code
_entity_poly.pdbx_strand_id
1 'polypeptide(L)'
;MSSSAFLRMLGVALGMSALAARPAQAQNQVANYSYGQPGTAGYEHFSFWTNNGRRSDAAYAAGKKREDAQLRYLGPSKVNGQPGFRVQFLNGRTLYLVPSGTTLRVATTPGGAPKTFTWEYEGPVDGVGTFCSVCAEDAQAAMRLLRAHYLK
;
A
#
# COMPACT_ATOMS: atom_id res chain seq x y z
N MET A 1 28.21 -47.18 -64.77
CA MET A 1 27.90 -45.74 -64.81
C MET A 1 26.67 -45.54 -63.91
N SER A 2 26.87 -45.47 -62.58
CA SER A 2 26.89 -44.24 -61.77
C SER A 2 25.72 -43.28 -62.01
N SER A 3 24.75 -43.28 -61.08
CA SER A 3 24.26 -42.05 -60.44
C SER A 3 23.38 -42.37 -59.24
N SER A 4 23.89 -41.99 -58.06
CA SER A 4 23.16 -41.84 -56.80
C SER A 4 22.55 -40.45 -56.73
N ALA A 5 21.35 -40.29 -56.17
CA ALA A 5 20.93 -39.06 -55.48
C ALA A 5 19.67 -39.33 -54.63
N PHE A 6 19.84 -39.45 -53.31
CA PHE A 6 19.64 -38.40 -52.29
C PHE A 6 18.22 -38.36 -51.71
N LEU A 7 18.07 -39.11 -50.62
CA LEU A 7 16.97 -39.10 -49.67
C LEU A 7 16.94 -37.74 -48.95
N ARG A 8 15.84 -36.98 -49.08
CA ARG A 8 15.59 -35.77 -48.26
C ARG A 8 14.92 -36.19 -46.96
N MET A 9 15.66 -36.16 -45.85
CA MET A 9 15.09 -36.16 -44.50
C MET A 9 14.41 -34.81 -44.24
N LEU A 10 13.10 -34.81 -44.01
CA LEU A 10 12.39 -33.72 -43.37
C LEU A 10 12.54 -33.86 -41.85
N GLY A 11 13.33 -32.98 -41.25
CA GLY A 11 13.40 -32.80 -39.80
C GLY A 11 12.20 -31.98 -39.31
N VAL A 12 11.37 -32.57 -38.46
CA VAL A 12 10.32 -31.87 -37.72
C VAL A 12 10.97 -31.19 -36.50
N ALA A 13 11.06 -29.85 -36.54
CA ALA A 13 11.49 -29.07 -35.39
C ALA A 13 10.30 -28.84 -34.43
N LEU A 14 10.32 -29.51 -33.28
CA LEU A 14 9.46 -29.24 -32.13
C LEU A 14 9.85 -27.89 -31.52
N GLY A 15 9.06 -26.85 -31.80
CA GLY A 15 9.18 -25.55 -31.15
C GLY A 15 8.66 -25.60 -29.70
N MET A 16 9.57 -25.73 -28.74
CA MET A 16 9.28 -25.43 -27.33
C MET A 16 9.12 -23.91 -27.16
N SER A 17 7.88 -23.44 -27.02
CA SER A 17 7.60 -22.09 -26.57
C SER A 17 7.94 -21.96 -25.09
N ALA A 18 9.10 -21.38 -24.78
CA ALA A 18 9.44 -20.97 -23.43
C ALA A 18 8.51 -19.81 -23.01
N LEU A 19 7.56 -20.09 -22.11
CA LEU A 19 6.84 -19.06 -21.37
C LEU A 19 7.86 -18.29 -20.51
N ALA A 20 8.25 -17.10 -20.95
CA ALA A 20 9.06 -16.20 -20.15
C ALA A 20 8.22 -15.75 -18.94
N ALA A 21 8.47 -16.37 -17.78
CA ALA A 21 7.98 -15.88 -16.51
C ALA A 21 8.54 -14.46 -16.30
N ARG A 22 7.67 -13.45 -16.40
CA ARG A 22 8.05 -12.08 -16.05
C ARG A 22 8.50 -12.09 -14.58
N PRO A 23 9.67 -11.55 -14.24
CA PRO A 23 10.04 -11.39 -12.84
C PRO A 23 8.97 -10.52 -12.17
N ALA A 24 8.39 -11.01 -11.08
CA ALA A 24 7.55 -10.20 -10.21
C ALA A 24 8.44 -9.10 -9.64
N GLN A 25 8.47 -7.95 -10.30
CA GLN A 25 9.16 -6.77 -9.76
C GLN A 25 8.54 -6.46 -8.41
N ALA A 26 9.39 -6.14 -7.43
CA ALA A 26 8.91 -5.77 -6.12
C ALA A 26 8.05 -4.51 -6.21
N GLN A 27 6.74 -4.68 -6.03
CA GLN A 27 5.77 -3.60 -6.10
C GLN A 27 5.65 -2.99 -4.71
N ASN A 28 6.41 -1.92 -4.49
CA ASN A 28 6.16 -1.03 -3.37
C ASN A 28 4.81 -0.35 -3.60
N GLN A 29 3.97 -0.33 -2.57
CA GLN A 29 2.69 0.37 -2.59
C GLN A 29 2.51 1.14 -1.28
N VAL A 30 1.90 2.31 -1.35
CA VAL A 30 1.59 3.14 -0.18
C VAL A 30 0.14 3.62 -0.20
N ALA A 31 -0.52 3.56 0.95
CA ALA A 31 -1.82 4.15 1.17
C ALA A 31 -1.70 5.33 2.13
N ASN A 32 -2.09 6.52 1.67
CA ASN A 32 -2.01 7.75 2.43
C ASN A 32 -3.40 8.21 2.90
N TYR A 33 -3.47 8.64 4.15
CA TYR A 33 -4.70 9.14 4.76
C TYR A 33 -4.41 10.38 5.57
N SER A 34 -5.20 11.43 5.39
CA SER A 34 -5.03 12.69 6.13
C SER A 34 -6.29 13.14 6.85
N TYR A 35 -6.09 14.03 7.80
CA TYR A 35 -7.11 14.73 8.55
C TYR A 35 -6.74 16.22 8.62
N GLY A 36 -7.72 17.09 8.41
CA GLY A 36 -7.49 18.53 8.32
C GLY A 36 -6.85 18.94 6.98
N GLN A 37 -6.34 20.16 6.92
CA GLN A 37 -5.79 20.75 5.69
C GLN A 37 -4.25 20.79 5.73
N PRO A 38 -3.55 20.35 4.67
CA PRO A 38 -2.09 20.46 4.57
C PRO A 38 -1.58 21.87 4.87
N GLY A 39 -0.44 21.97 5.55
CA GLY A 39 0.18 23.25 5.95
C GLY A 39 -0.45 23.93 7.17
N THR A 40 -1.47 23.33 7.79
CA THR A 40 -2.09 23.84 9.02
C THR A 40 -1.60 23.13 10.28
N ALA A 41 -1.84 23.73 11.44
CA ALA A 41 -1.49 23.12 12.73
C ALA A 41 -2.33 21.88 13.06
N GLY A 42 -3.55 21.79 12.49
CA GLY A 42 -4.47 20.66 12.69
C GLY A 42 -4.31 19.52 11.67
N TYR A 43 -3.30 19.61 10.79
CA TYR A 43 -3.03 18.58 9.81
C TYR A 43 -2.45 17.33 10.46
N GLU A 44 -2.97 16.16 10.09
CA GLU A 44 -2.43 14.86 10.48
C GLU A 44 -2.42 13.95 9.25
N HIS A 45 -1.42 13.09 9.15
CA HIS A 45 -1.19 12.23 7.98
C HIS A 45 -0.70 10.86 8.43
N PHE A 46 -1.17 9.81 7.79
CA PHE A 46 -0.64 8.46 7.88
C PHE A 46 -0.20 7.97 6.51
N SER A 47 0.94 7.28 6.47
CA SER A 47 1.38 6.52 5.30
C SER A 47 1.55 5.04 5.69
N PHE A 48 0.91 4.16 4.93
CA PHE A 48 0.97 2.70 5.16
C PHE A 48 1.62 2.01 3.97
N TRP A 49 2.80 1.44 4.18
CA TRP A 49 3.64 0.88 3.14
C TRP A 49 3.58 -0.64 3.09
N THR A 50 3.52 -1.16 1.87
CA THR A 50 3.72 -2.57 1.58
C THR A 50 4.82 -2.75 0.54
N ASN A 51 5.61 -3.80 0.71
CA ASN A 51 6.62 -4.23 -0.24
C ASN A 51 6.36 -5.72 -0.54
N ASN A 52 6.25 -6.09 -1.81
CA ASN A 52 5.97 -7.46 -2.25
C ASN A 52 4.69 -8.04 -1.62
N GLY A 53 3.63 -7.24 -1.51
CA GLY A 53 2.37 -7.67 -0.89
C GLY A 53 2.50 -7.98 0.61
N ARG A 54 3.56 -7.50 1.28
CA ARG A 54 3.75 -7.61 2.72
C ARG A 54 3.88 -6.22 3.31
N ARG A 55 3.29 -5.98 4.48
CA ARG A 55 3.52 -4.75 5.24
C ARG A 55 5.03 -4.55 5.46
N SER A 56 5.52 -3.35 5.16
CA SER A 56 6.89 -2.95 5.49
C SER A 56 6.88 -1.93 6.62
N ASP A 57 6.15 -0.82 6.44
CA ASP A 57 6.26 0.37 7.31
C ASP A 57 4.91 1.03 7.57
N ALA A 58 4.88 1.86 8.60
CA ALA A 58 3.79 2.80 8.85
C ALA A 58 4.38 4.07 9.47
N ALA A 59 3.97 5.23 8.97
CA ALA A 59 4.43 6.53 9.43
C ALA A 59 3.25 7.43 9.78
N TYR A 60 3.50 8.41 10.63
CA TYR A 60 2.56 9.46 10.98
C TYR A 60 3.25 10.82 10.99
N ALA A 61 2.65 11.82 10.34
CA ALA A 61 3.08 13.21 10.40
C ALA A 61 1.95 14.10 10.96
N ALA A 62 2.33 15.18 11.63
CA ALA A 62 1.36 16.16 12.12
C ALA A 62 1.88 17.60 12.10
N GLY A 63 0.94 18.54 12.06
CA GLY A 63 1.18 19.97 12.08
C GLY A 63 1.84 20.50 10.80
N LYS A 64 2.32 21.74 10.88
CA LYS A 64 2.81 22.48 9.70
C LYS A 64 4.08 21.90 9.08
N LYS A 65 4.94 21.28 9.89
CA LYS A 65 6.27 20.81 9.46
C LYS A 65 6.24 19.41 8.83
N ARG A 66 5.16 18.64 9.02
CA ARG A 66 5.00 17.26 8.52
C ARG A 66 6.23 16.37 8.81
N GLU A 67 6.80 16.46 10.01
CA GLU A 67 7.89 15.56 10.41
C GLU A 67 7.32 14.16 10.65
N ASP A 68 7.83 13.17 9.93
CA ASP A 68 7.38 11.78 10.04
C ASP A 68 7.88 11.12 11.33
N ALA A 69 6.95 10.53 12.06
CA ALA A 69 7.19 9.63 13.16
C ALA A 69 6.91 8.20 12.71
N GLN A 70 7.93 7.33 12.77
CA GLN A 70 7.76 5.90 12.51
C GLN A 70 6.83 5.27 13.55
N LEU A 71 5.91 4.44 13.08
CA LEU A 71 4.96 3.70 13.91
C LEU A 71 5.33 2.21 13.93
N ARG A 72 5.27 1.62 15.11
CA ARG A 72 5.35 0.17 15.25
C ARG A 72 3.97 -0.44 15.05
N TYR A 73 3.85 -1.36 14.11
CA TYR A 73 2.63 -2.15 13.94
C TYR A 73 2.50 -3.21 15.04
N LEU A 74 1.35 -3.25 15.72
CA LEU A 74 1.09 -4.15 16.87
C LEU A 74 0.17 -5.33 16.54
N GLY A 75 -0.28 -5.47 15.29
CA GLY A 75 -1.17 -6.56 14.89
C GLY A 75 -2.62 -6.15 14.64
N PRO A 76 -3.41 -7.07 14.05
CA PRO A 76 -4.85 -6.93 13.95
C PRO A 76 -5.49 -6.88 15.34
N SER A 77 -6.65 -6.24 15.42
CA SER A 77 -7.43 -6.07 16.66
C SER A 77 -8.91 -5.94 16.33
N LYS A 78 -9.78 -6.22 17.30
CA LYS A 78 -11.17 -5.75 17.24
C LYS A 78 -11.26 -4.41 17.98
N VAL A 79 -11.83 -3.39 17.35
CA VAL A 79 -12.06 -2.07 17.96
C VAL A 79 -13.56 -1.85 17.92
N ASN A 80 -14.21 -1.86 19.09
CA ASN A 80 -15.68 -1.79 19.21
C ASN A 80 -16.41 -2.84 18.36
N GLY A 81 -15.88 -4.07 18.36
CA GLY A 81 -16.43 -5.19 17.57
C GLY A 81 -16.10 -5.15 16.07
N GLN A 82 -15.50 -4.06 15.55
CA GLN A 82 -15.13 -3.93 14.15
C GLN A 82 -13.70 -4.44 13.90
N PRO A 83 -13.41 -5.09 12.75
CA PRO A 83 -12.06 -5.42 12.36
C PRO A 83 -11.21 -4.16 12.21
N GLY A 84 -10.07 -4.16 12.88
CA GLY A 84 -9.12 -3.05 12.86
C GLY A 84 -7.71 -3.54 13.13
N PHE A 85 -6.81 -2.60 13.39
CA PHE A 85 -5.43 -2.90 13.74
C PHE A 85 -4.88 -1.82 14.68
N ARG A 86 -3.74 -2.11 15.27
CA ARG A 86 -3.07 -1.22 16.22
C ARG A 86 -1.70 -0.84 15.73
N VAL A 87 -1.34 0.41 15.97
CA VAL A 87 0.02 0.92 15.77
C VAL A 87 0.44 1.71 17.01
N GLN A 88 1.74 1.89 17.20
CA GLN A 88 2.28 2.53 18.40
C GLN A 88 3.41 3.47 18.05
N PHE A 89 3.39 4.65 18.65
CA PHE A 89 4.53 5.56 18.66
C PHE A 89 5.66 5.01 19.52
N LEU A 90 6.89 5.47 19.30
CA LEU A 90 8.05 5.09 20.12
C LEU A 90 7.89 5.45 21.60
N ASN A 91 7.10 6.48 21.91
CA ASN A 91 6.76 6.86 23.29
C ASN A 91 5.70 5.95 23.96
N GLY A 92 5.29 4.85 23.32
CA GLY A 92 4.32 3.89 23.87
C GLY A 92 2.85 4.22 23.62
N ARG A 93 2.53 5.43 23.11
CA ARG A 93 1.14 5.79 22.77
C ARG A 93 0.62 4.89 21.65
N THR A 94 -0.47 4.17 21.92
CA THR A 94 -1.11 3.25 20.98
C THR A 94 -2.29 3.92 20.30
N LEU A 95 -2.44 3.66 19.00
CA LEU A 95 -3.60 4.06 18.20
C LEU A 95 -4.35 2.82 17.73
N TYR A 96 -5.66 2.96 17.63
CA TYR A 96 -6.61 1.95 17.19
C TYR A 96 -7.23 2.41 15.88
N LEU A 97 -7.02 1.65 14.82
CA LEU A 97 -7.37 2.03 13.45
C LEU A 97 -8.41 1.07 12.89
N VAL A 98 -9.48 1.63 12.33
CA VAL A 98 -10.59 0.88 11.74
C VAL A 98 -10.84 1.37 10.31
N PRO A 99 -10.45 0.56 9.31
CA PRO A 99 -10.90 0.71 7.93
C PRO A 99 -12.43 0.74 7.81
N SER A 100 -13.01 1.82 7.26
CA SER A 100 -14.47 1.99 7.14
C SER A 100 -14.86 2.68 5.83
N GLY A 101 -15.50 1.95 4.90
CA GLY A 101 -15.75 2.47 3.55
C GLY A 101 -14.42 2.79 2.85
N THR A 102 -14.22 4.05 2.48
CA THR A 102 -12.97 4.64 1.95
C THR A 102 -12.22 5.51 2.96
N THR A 103 -12.67 5.50 4.23
CA THR A 103 -12.10 6.30 5.32
C THR A 103 -11.41 5.44 6.36
N LEU A 104 -10.50 6.04 7.13
CA LEU A 104 -9.79 5.39 8.22
C LEU A 104 -10.18 6.06 9.55
N ARG A 105 -10.85 5.33 10.42
CA ARG A 105 -11.24 5.82 11.75
C ARG A 105 -10.11 5.53 12.74
N VAL A 106 -9.65 6.55 13.46
CA VAL A 106 -8.48 6.44 14.36
C VAL A 106 -8.85 6.95 15.75
N ALA A 107 -8.63 6.12 16.77
CA ALA A 107 -8.85 6.47 18.18
C ALA A 107 -7.59 6.20 19.02
N THR A 108 -7.44 6.94 20.12
CA THR A 108 -6.34 6.75 21.09
C THR A 108 -6.66 5.71 22.16
N THR A 109 -7.93 5.34 22.31
CA THR A 109 -8.41 4.28 23.20
C THR A 109 -9.43 3.41 22.47
N PRO A 110 -9.56 2.12 22.83
CA PRO A 110 -10.70 1.32 22.39
C PRO A 110 -11.98 1.99 22.92
N GLY A 111 -13.01 2.15 22.09
CA GLY A 111 -14.25 2.81 22.52
C GLY A 111 -14.25 4.34 22.41
N GLY A 112 -13.09 4.97 22.25
CA GLY A 112 -12.99 6.43 22.16
C GLY A 112 -13.63 7.01 20.89
N ALA A 113 -13.99 8.29 20.94
CA ALA A 113 -14.47 9.04 19.77
C ALA A 113 -13.34 9.11 18.71
N PRO A 114 -13.53 8.50 17.53
CA PRO A 114 -12.47 8.45 16.53
C PRO A 114 -12.44 9.72 15.69
N LYS A 115 -11.24 10.10 15.26
CA LYS A 115 -11.07 10.97 14.10
C LYS A 115 -11.29 10.16 12.82
N THR A 116 -11.84 10.80 11.79
CA THR A 116 -12.05 10.17 10.48
C THR A 116 -11.08 10.76 9.48
N PHE A 117 -10.12 9.95 9.06
CA PHE A 117 -9.15 10.32 8.03
C PHE A 117 -9.67 9.92 6.65
N THR A 118 -9.47 10.79 5.68
CA THR A 118 -9.81 10.54 4.27
C THR A 118 -8.56 10.16 3.50
N TRP A 119 -8.73 9.40 2.41
CA TRP A 119 -7.62 9.14 1.51
C TRP A 119 -7.03 10.46 0.99
N GLU A 120 -5.70 10.51 0.96
CA GLU A 120 -4.96 11.64 0.43
C GLU A 120 -4.28 11.27 -0.88
N TYR A 121 -4.61 12.02 -1.92
CA TYR A 121 -3.93 11.94 -3.20
C TYR A 121 -2.54 12.59 -3.08
N GLU A 122 -1.50 11.83 -3.40
CA GLU A 122 -0.12 12.32 -3.49
C GLU A 122 0.33 12.16 -4.96
N GLY A 123 0.26 13.25 -5.72
CA GLY A 123 0.58 13.26 -7.16
C GLY A 123 0.42 14.65 -7.77
N PRO A 124 0.59 14.80 -9.09
CA PRO A 124 0.49 16.09 -9.76
C PRO A 124 -0.91 16.65 -9.60
N VAL A 125 -1.01 17.89 -9.14
CA VAL A 125 -2.26 18.65 -9.10
C VAL A 125 -2.21 19.63 -10.26
N ASP A 126 -3.19 19.54 -11.16
CA ASP A 126 -3.28 20.39 -12.37
C ASP A 126 -2.00 20.39 -13.23
N GLY A 127 -1.32 19.23 -13.30
CA GLY A 127 -0.08 19.08 -14.05
C GLY A 127 1.18 19.59 -13.34
N VAL A 128 1.07 20.06 -12.10
CA VAL A 128 2.19 20.52 -11.26
C VAL A 128 2.51 19.48 -10.19
N GLY A 129 3.77 19.02 -10.15
CA GLY A 129 4.27 18.02 -9.20
C GLY A 129 4.73 16.72 -9.85
N THR A 130 5.24 15.78 -9.06
CA THR A 130 5.65 14.45 -9.54
C THR A 130 4.63 13.39 -9.17
N PHE A 131 4.45 12.42 -10.05
CA PHE A 131 3.61 11.26 -9.78
C PHE A 131 4.25 10.36 -8.73
N CYS A 132 3.52 10.11 -7.64
CA CYS A 132 3.88 9.06 -6.71
C CYS A 132 3.53 7.70 -7.36
N SER A 133 4.53 7.09 -8.01
CA SER A 133 4.35 5.83 -8.74
C SER A 133 3.98 4.63 -7.87
N VAL A 134 4.20 4.74 -6.56
CA VAL A 134 3.90 3.71 -5.56
C VAL A 134 2.62 4.02 -4.77
N CYS A 135 2.05 5.21 -4.90
CA CYS A 135 0.85 5.56 -4.17
C CYS A 135 -0.36 4.85 -4.75
N ALA A 136 -1.31 4.50 -3.88
CA ALA A 136 -2.60 4.01 -4.30
C ALA A 136 -3.28 5.02 -5.25
N GLU A 137 -3.76 4.52 -6.38
CA GLU A 137 -4.35 5.32 -7.47
C GLU A 137 -5.63 6.06 -7.05
N ASP A 138 -6.39 5.46 -6.13
CA ASP A 138 -7.65 6.00 -5.60
C ASP A 138 -7.90 5.52 -4.16
N ALA A 139 -8.96 6.06 -3.55
CA ALA A 139 -9.34 5.73 -2.18
C ALA A 139 -9.73 4.25 -2.00
N GLN A 140 -10.27 3.61 -3.03
CA GLN A 140 -10.65 2.21 -3.03
C GLN A 140 -9.41 1.31 -3.02
N ALA A 141 -8.41 1.61 -3.83
CA ALA A 141 -7.11 0.96 -3.89
C ALA A 141 -6.37 1.11 -2.57
N ALA A 142 -6.35 2.32 -2.01
CA ALA A 142 -5.75 2.60 -0.71
C ALA A 142 -6.39 1.73 0.39
N MET A 143 -7.71 1.59 0.35
CA MET A 143 -8.43 0.78 1.33
C MET A 143 -8.24 -0.72 1.12
N ARG A 144 -8.15 -1.19 -0.14
CA ARG A 144 -7.82 -2.59 -0.45
C ARG A 144 -6.45 -2.95 0.14
N LEU A 145 -5.46 -2.06 0.02
CA LEU A 145 -4.13 -2.25 0.60
C LEU A 145 -4.20 -2.44 2.11
N LEU A 146 -4.88 -1.55 2.84
CA LEU A 146 -5.05 -1.69 4.29
C LEU A 146 -5.74 -3.00 4.68
N ARG A 147 -6.85 -3.34 4.03
CA ARG A 147 -7.61 -4.57 4.34
C ARG A 147 -6.81 -5.83 4.04
N ALA A 148 -6.02 -5.83 2.97
CA ALA A 148 -5.26 -7.00 2.56
C ALA A 148 -4.04 -7.27 3.44
N HIS A 149 -3.39 -6.21 3.97
CA HIS A 149 -2.06 -6.31 4.57
C HIS A 149 -1.95 -5.86 6.04
N TYR A 150 -2.94 -5.12 6.57
CA TYR A 150 -2.92 -4.63 7.94
C TYR A 150 -4.00 -5.26 8.83
N LEU A 151 -5.00 -5.93 8.26
CA LEU A 151 -6.02 -6.67 9.02
C LEU A 151 -5.75 -8.16 9.18
N LYS A 152 -4.59 -8.64 8.69
CA LYS A 152 -4.18 -10.05 8.73
C LYS A 152 -2.96 -10.25 9.62
#